data_AF-A0A7Z8PFP9-F1
#
_entry.id   AF-A0A7Z8PFP9-F1
#
_cell.length_a   1.000
_cell.length_b   1.000
_cell.length_c   1.000
_cell.angle_alpha   90.00
_cell.angle_beta   90.00
_cell.angle_gamma   90.00
#
_symmetry.space_group_name_H-M   'P 1'
#
loop_
_entity.id
_entity.type
_entity.pdbx_description
1 polymer ?
#
loop_
_entity_poly.entity_id
_entity_poly.type
_entity_poly.pdbx_seq_one_letter_code
_entity_poly.pdbx_strand_id
1 'polypeptide(L)' 'MASSTTNIHVTLRERLQSTLRSIGALFMLAAESSPTYRRLEYYNALSDEELARRGMTRADVVQRVLGPRCHI' A
#
# COMPACT_ATOMS: atom_id res chain seq x y z
N MET A 1 11.14 44.26 -16.06
CA MET A 1 10.64 43.61 -14.82
C MET A 1 10.40 42.15 -15.16
N ALA A 2 11.32 41.26 -14.79
CA ALA A 2 11.35 39.87 -15.27
C ALA A 2 10.67 38.90 -14.29
N SER A 3 9.76 38.10 -14.85
CA SER A 3 9.05 36.92 -14.33
C SER A 3 9.53 36.30 -13.02
N SER A 4 8.77 36.54 -11.95
CA SER A 4 8.85 35.80 -10.67
C SER A 4 7.96 34.56 -10.61
N THR A 5 7.23 34.20 -11.69
CA THR A 5 6.17 33.17 -11.65
C THR A 5 6.65 31.75 -11.98
N THR A 6 7.79 31.57 -12.65
CA THR A 6 8.28 30.24 -13.07
C THR A 6 8.93 29.43 -11.94
N ASN A 7 9.51 30.09 -10.92
CA ASN A 7 10.22 29.39 -9.83
C ASN A 7 9.29 28.79 -8.75
N ILE A 8 8.08 29.35 -8.58
CA ILE A 8 7.14 28.88 -7.56
C ILE A 8 6.55 27.51 -7.92
N HIS A 9 6.30 27.27 -9.21
CA HIS A 9 5.73 25.99 -9.66
C HIS A 9 6.71 24.81 -9.57
N VAL A 10 7.99 25.04 -9.85
CA VAL A 10 9.04 24.00 -9.74
C VAL A 10 9.24 23.62 -8.27
N THR A 11 9.38 24.61 -7.39
CA THR A 11 9.59 24.41 -5.96
C THR A 11 8.37 23.78 -5.26
N LEU A 12 7.14 24.13 -5.65
CA LEU A 12 5.93 23.53 -5.08
C LEU A 12 5.76 22.06 -5.51
N ARG A 13 6.02 21.75 -6.79
CA ARG A 13 5.94 20.38 -7.32
C ARG A 13 6.97 19.46 -6.66
N GLU A 14 8.20 19.92 -6.52
CA GLU A 14 9.27 19.16 -5.86
C GLU A 14 8.95 18.91 -4.39
N ARG A 15 8.43 19.92 -3.67
CA ARG A 15 7.99 19.77 -2.27
C ARG A 15 6.82 18.80 -2.13
N LEU A 16 5.81 18.86 -3.01
CA LEU A 16 4.69 17.92 -3.00
C LEU A 16 5.16 16.49 -3.28
N GLN A 17 6.01 16.29 -4.28
CA GLN A 17 6.57 14.96 -4.58
C GLN A 17 7.40 14.41 -3.43
N SER A 18 8.24 15.25 -2.80
CA SER A 18 9.03 14.85 -1.63
C SER A 18 8.12 14.45 -0.47
N THR A 19 7.11 15.25 -0.15
CA THR A 19 6.18 14.96 0.95
C THR A 19 5.39 13.68 0.70
N LEU A 20 4.88 13.48 -0.52
CA LEU A 20 4.15 12.25 -0.88
C LEU A 20 5.04 11.01 -0.79
N ARG A 21 6.30 11.10 -1.22
CA ARG A 21 7.28 10.00 -1.07
C ARG A 21 7.54 9.68 0.39
N SER A 22 7.74 10.69 1.24
CA SER A 22 7.97 10.49 2.68
C SER A 22 6.77 9.86 3.38
N ILE A 23 5.55 10.30 3.04
CA ILE A 23 4.32 9.73 3.56
C ILE A 23 4.17 8.28 3.11
N GLY A 24 4.41 7.99 1.83
CA GLY A 24 4.39 6.62 1.30
C GLY A 24 5.41 5.70 1.98
N ALA A 25 6.63 6.20 2.21
CA ALA A 25 7.67 5.46 2.92
C ALA A 25 7.26 5.17 4.38
N LEU A 26 6.60 6.11 5.05
CA LEU A 26 6.07 5.89 6.40
C LEU A 26 5.00 4.79 6.42
N PHE A 27 4.09 4.78 5.45
CA PHE A 27 3.08 3.72 5.32
C PHE A 27 3.71 2.37 5.00
N MET A 28 4.75 2.31 4.15
CA MET A 28 5.50 1.07 3.92
C MET A 28 6.17 0.55 5.20
N LEU A 29 6.83 1.42 5.97
CA LEU A 29 7.46 1.04 7.25
C LEU A 29 6.44 0.54 8.28
N ALA A 30 5.27 1.19 8.34
CA ALA A 30 4.16 0.74 9.17
C ALA A 30 3.57 -0.60 8.68
N ALA A 31 3.54 -0.84 7.37
CA ALA A 31 3.10 -2.09 6.78
C ALA A 31 4.09 -3.23 7.06
N GLU A 32 5.39 -3.03 6.82
CA GLU A 32 6.44 -4.03 7.04
C GLU A 32 6.56 -4.46 8.51
N SER A 33 6.27 -3.55 9.45
CA SER A 33 6.22 -3.85 10.89
C SER A 33 4.93 -4.55 11.32
N SER A 34 3.89 -4.56 10.49
CA SER A 34 2.61 -5.18 10.81
C SER A 34 2.60 -6.69 10.48
N PRO A 35 2.32 -7.56 11.48
CA PRO A 35 2.17 -9.00 11.23
C PRO A 35 0.98 -9.31 10.30
N THR A 36 -0.02 -8.43 10.25
CA THR A 36 -1.17 -8.56 9.34
C THR A 36 -0.74 -8.41 7.88
N TYR A 37 0.15 -7.45 7.60
CA TYR A 37 0.63 -7.22 6.23
C TYR A 37 1.47 -8.40 5.72
N ARG A 38 2.37 -8.95 6.54
CA ARG A 38 3.14 -10.16 6.18
C ARG A 38 2.25 -11.36 5.85
N ARG A 39 1.14 -11.53 6.58
CA ARG A 39 0.17 -12.59 6.27
C ARG A 39 -0.52 -12.33 4.94
N LEU A 40 -0.91 -11.08 4.67
CA LEU A 40 -1.52 -10.70 3.40
C LEU A 40 -0.57 -10.98 2.22
N GLU A 41 0.69 -10.57 2.36
CA GLU A 41 1.75 -10.79 1.37
C GLU A 41 1.97 -12.28 1.10
N TYR A 42 2.03 -13.09 2.17
CA TYR A 42 2.13 -14.55 2.05
C TYR A 42 1.00 -15.15 1.20
N TYR A 43 -0.26 -14.78 1.48
CA TYR A 43 -1.38 -15.31 0.70
C TYR A 43 -1.49 -14.70 -0.70
N ASN A 44 -1.06 -13.45 -0.90
CA ASN A 44 -0.98 -12.82 -2.22
C ASN A 44 0.08 -13.48 -3.10
N ALA A 45 1.15 -14.01 -2.51
CA ALA A 45 2.18 -14.77 -3.23
C ALA A 45 1.70 -16.17 -3.68
N LEU A 46 0.61 -16.70 -3.10
CA LEU A 46 0.05 -17.98 -3.53
C LEU A 46 -0.75 -17.81 -4.83
N SER A 47 -0.66 -18.78 -5.74
CA SER A 47 -1.54 -18.86 -6.90
C SER A 47 -2.96 -19.26 -6.49
N ASP A 48 -3.94 -18.98 -7.36
CA ASP A 48 -5.34 -19.37 -7.10
C ASP A 48 -5.49 -20.89 -7.01
N GLU A 49 -4.70 -21.65 -7.77
CA GLU A 49 -4.64 -23.11 -7.69
C GLU A 49 -4.16 -23.59 -6.32
N GLU A 50 -3.13 -22.94 -5.77
CA GLU A 50 -2.56 -23.29 -4.47
C GLU A 50 -3.51 -22.90 -3.32
N LEU A 51 -4.26 -21.80 -3.47
CA LEU A 51 -5.35 -21.45 -2.56
C LEU A 51 -6.48 -22.49 -2.62
N ALA A 52 -6.87 -22.92 -3.82
CA ALA A 52 -7.89 -23.94 -4.02
C ALA A 52 -7.46 -25.30 -3.41
N ARG A 53 -6.19 -25.70 -3.55
CA ARG A 53 -5.65 -26.89 -2.88
C ARG A 53 -5.74 -26.82 -1.36
N ARG A 54 -5.70 -25.61 -0.79
CA ARG A 54 -5.88 -25.34 0.64
C ARG A 54 -7.34 -25.15 1.04
N GLY A 55 -8.28 -25.30 0.11
CA GLY A 55 -9.70 -25.11 0.33
C GLY A 55 -10.09 -23.67 0.67
N MET A 56 -9.30 -22.68 0.22
CA MET A 56 -9.54 -21.26 0.49
C MET A 56 -9.81 -20.51 -0.80
N THR A 57 -10.73 -19.55 -0.75
CA THR A 57 -10.92 -18.55 -1.81
C THR A 57 -10.15 -17.26 -1.49
N ARG A 58 -10.01 -16.38 -2.49
CA ARG A 58 -9.43 -15.04 -2.28
C ARG A 58 -10.22 -14.22 -1.25
N ALA A 59 -11.54 -14.36 -1.23
CA ALA A 59 -12.40 -13.69 -0.26
C ALA A 59 -12.15 -14.21 1.17
N ASP A 60 -11.94 -15.52 1.34
CA ASP A 60 -11.64 -16.11 2.65
C ASP A 60 -10.29 -15.63 3.19
N VAL A 61 -9.30 -15.48 2.32
CA VAL A 61 -7.98 -14.91 2.69
C VAL A 61 -8.15 -13.50 3.24
N VAL A 62 -8.92 -12.66 2.55
CA VAL A 62 -9.19 -11.28 2.98
C VAL A 62 -9.85 -11.27 4.36
N GLN A 63 -10.91 -12.06 4.56
CA GLN A 63 -11.58 -12.14 5.85
C GLN A 63 -10.67 -12.69 6.96
N ARG A 64 -9.80 -13.66 6.64
CA ARG A 64 -8.87 -14.27 7.58
C ARG A 64 -7.75 -13.32 8.01
N VAL A 65 -7.29 -12.45 7.10
CA VAL A 65 -6.16 -11.55 7.36
C VAL A 65 -6.64 -10.20 7.90
N LEU A 66 -7.63 -9.58 7.27
CA LEU A 66 -8.12 -8.24 7.61
C LEU A 66 -9.28 -8.28 8.62
N GLY A 67 -9.82 -9.46 8.88
CA GLY A 67 -10.88 -9.69 9.86
C GLY A 67 -12.28 -9.38 9.32
N PRO A 68 -13.33 -9.69 10.11
CA PRO A 68 -14.72 -9.57 9.70
C PRO A 68 -15.21 -8.14 9.46
N ARG A 69 -14.40 -7.12 9.81
CA ARG A 69 -14.73 -5.70 9.59
C ARG A 69 -14.29 -5.18 8.22
N CYS A 70 -13.56 -5.98 7.45
CA CYS A 70 -13.16 -5.63 6.09
C CYS A 70 -14.25 -6.11 5.12
N HIS A 71 -15.26 -5.27 4.90
CA HIS A 71 -16.24 -5.43 3.84
C HIS A 71 -15.75 -4.67 2.61
N ILE A 72 -15.51 -5.38 1.51
CA ILE A 72 -15.13 -4.81 0.21
C ILE A 72 -16.32 -4.97 -0.74
#